data_AF-A0AAV6QB64-F1
#
_entry.id   AF-A0AAV6QB64-F1
#
_cell.length_a   1.000
_cell.length_b   1.000
_cell.length_c   1.000
_cell.angle_alpha   90.00
_cell.angle_beta   90.00
_cell.angle_gamma   90.00
#
_symmetry.space_group_name_H-M   'P 1'
#
loop_
_entity.id
_entity.type
_entity.pdbx_description
1 polymer ?
#
loop_
_entity_poly.entity_id
_entity_poly.type
_entity_poly.pdbx_seq_one_letter_code
_entity_poly.pdbx_strand_id
1 'polypeptide(L)'
;MPSHIMLSYQWDDQALVKKVYNRLKDDGLPVWMDIEGGITGNINDAMAAGVEDAAVICPFMTPEYQASRSCKKELNYAESREVIIVPVMLAENWEASEWLGLITAGLLWVDFRNAERDEENFEMCVKSLEEEIMFNAGHLLTVDEPPREEVDQAETPKICLKKKPGRSFRHALSQLYIHESDEQLIHPTTDSRNSVELSDTRGDQCYWEEIKGSGCKYYRNVVTNRFLGFDSNRNQIHSEASPSVSEEWLLLVDQTDQSHKRAVVIKNKRTGKFLAVQNGRFTGLTSYNGDCKWFLE
;
A
#
# COMPACT_ATOMS: atom_id res chain seq x y z
N MET A 1 -6.47 23.14 10.42
CA MET A 1 -7.77 22.45 10.19
C MET A 1 -7.64 21.02 10.70
N PRO A 2 -8.71 20.19 10.81
CA PRO A 2 -8.51 18.76 11.01
C PRO A 2 -7.64 18.19 9.88
N SER A 3 -6.80 17.21 10.20
CA SER A 3 -5.93 16.57 9.21
C SER A 3 -6.76 15.89 8.12
N HIS A 4 -6.34 16.07 6.88
CA HIS A 4 -7.13 15.64 5.72
C HIS A 4 -6.30 14.89 4.66
N ILE A 5 -6.99 14.31 3.69
CA ILE A 5 -6.47 13.66 2.50
C ILE A 5 -6.48 14.68 1.37
N MET A 6 -5.31 15.06 0.88
CA MET A 6 -5.17 15.98 -0.23
C MET A 6 -5.09 15.20 -1.55
N LEU A 7 -6.03 15.43 -2.46
CA LEU A 7 -5.98 14.88 -3.82
C LEU A 7 -5.20 15.84 -4.71
N SER A 8 -4.03 15.41 -5.18
CA SER A 8 -3.14 16.20 -6.02
C SER A 8 -3.21 15.69 -7.45
N TYR A 9 -3.60 16.52 -8.40
CA TYR A 9 -3.89 16.09 -9.76
C TYR A 9 -3.55 17.17 -10.79
N GLN A 10 -3.47 16.80 -12.06
CA GLN A 10 -3.41 17.75 -13.16
C GLN A 10 -4.82 18.08 -13.62
N TRP A 11 -5.07 19.34 -13.99
CA TRP A 11 -6.41 19.88 -14.26
C TRP A 11 -7.24 19.11 -15.30
N ASP A 12 -6.63 18.41 -16.25
CA ASP A 12 -7.34 17.64 -17.27
C ASP A 12 -7.99 16.38 -16.65
N ASP A 13 -7.45 15.88 -15.53
CA ASP A 13 -7.98 14.74 -14.75
C ASP A 13 -9.07 15.16 -13.73
N GLN A 14 -9.46 16.44 -13.70
CA GLN A 14 -10.37 17.01 -12.68
C GLN A 14 -11.69 16.24 -12.54
N ALA A 15 -12.28 15.79 -13.65
CA ALA A 15 -13.58 15.12 -13.63
C ALA A 15 -13.51 13.79 -12.86
N LEU A 16 -12.49 12.97 -13.14
CA LEU A 16 -12.25 11.71 -12.45
C LEU A 16 -11.92 11.95 -10.97
N VAL A 17 -10.99 12.87 -10.68
CA VAL A 17 -10.55 13.14 -9.30
C VAL A 17 -11.68 13.72 -8.46
N LYS A 18 -12.58 14.53 -9.05
CA LYS A 18 -13.80 14.99 -8.37
C LYS A 18 -14.75 13.83 -8.06
N LYS A 19 -14.86 12.83 -8.93
CA LYS A 19 -15.64 11.62 -8.66
C LYS A 19 -15.05 10.85 -7.46
N VAL A 20 -13.73 10.70 -7.42
CA VAL A 20 -13.01 10.08 -6.28
C VAL A 20 -13.22 10.88 -4.99
N TYR A 21 -13.10 12.21 -5.06
CA TYR A 21 -13.34 13.11 -3.93
C TYR A 21 -14.72 12.88 -3.31
N ASN A 22 -15.78 12.90 -4.12
CA ASN A 22 -17.14 12.70 -3.64
C ASN A 22 -17.29 11.31 -3.00
N ARG A 23 -16.78 10.27 -3.66
CA ARG A 23 -16.90 8.90 -3.17
C ARG A 23 -16.19 8.68 -1.83
N LEU A 24 -14.97 9.20 -1.66
CA LEU A 24 -14.24 9.14 -0.38
C LEU A 24 -14.92 9.98 0.71
N LYS A 25 -15.48 11.14 0.34
CA LYS A 25 -16.24 12.00 1.25
C LYS A 25 -17.55 11.34 1.71
N ASP A 26 -18.21 10.59 0.85
CA ASP A 26 -19.42 9.81 1.20
C ASP A 26 -19.11 8.74 2.26
N ASP A 27 -17.86 8.26 2.35
CA ASP A 27 -17.38 7.38 3.43
C ASP A 27 -16.97 8.14 4.72
N GLY A 28 -17.20 9.45 4.77
CA GLY A 28 -16.88 10.28 5.94
C GLY A 28 -15.40 10.64 6.07
N LEU A 29 -14.60 10.43 5.02
CA LEU A 29 -13.19 10.80 5.04
C LEU A 29 -13.02 12.32 4.86
N PRO A 30 -12.10 12.95 5.60
CA PRO A 30 -11.79 14.36 5.41
C PRO A 30 -10.92 14.52 4.16
N VAL A 31 -11.53 14.85 3.02
CA VAL A 31 -10.83 15.01 1.74
C VAL A 31 -10.76 16.49 1.34
N TRP A 32 -9.68 16.87 0.67
CA TRP A 32 -9.45 18.20 0.14
C TRP A 32 -9.00 18.14 -1.33
N MET A 33 -9.51 19.08 -2.13
CA MET A 33 -9.03 19.38 -3.48
C MET A 33 -9.14 20.89 -3.73
N ASP A 34 -8.29 21.41 -4.61
CA ASP A 34 -8.14 22.84 -4.93
C ASP A 34 -9.44 23.58 -5.31
N ILE A 35 -10.39 22.90 -5.99
CA ILE A 35 -11.68 23.50 -6.40
C ILE A 35 -12.76 23.48 -5.30
N GLU A 36 -12.64 22.64 -4.27
CA GLU A 36 -13.66 22.50 -3.21
C GLU A 36 -13.21 23.20 -1.89
N GLY A 37 -11.95 23.65 -1.80
CA GLY A 37 -11.36 24.26 -0.60
C GLY A 37 -11.78 25.72 -0.32
N GLY A 38 -12.63 26.33 -1.15
CA GLY A 38 -13.15 27.68 -0.92
C GLY A 38 -12.10 28.81 -0.96
N ILE A 39 -10.88 28.55 -1.44
CA ILE A 39 -9.79 29.52 -1.42
C ILE A 39 -9.93 30.46 -2.62
N THR A 40 -10.56 31.61 -2.38
CA THR A 40 -10.53 32.77 -3.29
C THR A 40 -9.26 33.57 -3.01
N GLY A 41 -8.18 33.28 -3.75
CA GLY A 41 -6.87 33.89 -3.52
C GLY A 41 -5.82 33.54 -4.57
N ASN A 42 -4.57 33.94 -4.34
CA ASN A 42 -3.43 33.55 -5.18
C ASN A 42 -3.26 32.03 -5.12
N ILE A 43 -3.21 31.36 -6.27
CA ILE A 43 -3.10 29.90 -6.41
C ILE A 43 -1.99 29.32 -5.51
N ASN A 44 -0.89 30.05 -5.32
CA ASN A 44 0.22 29.60 -4.49
C ASN A 44 -0.12 29.52 -2.99
N ASP A 45 -0.95 30.42 -2.47
CA ASP A 45 -1.34 30.45 -1.05
C ASP A 45 -2.37 29.34 -0.77
N ALA A 46 -3.24 29.06 -1.76
CA ALA A 46 -4.20 27.95 -1.70
C ALA A 46 -3.52 26.58 -1.67
N MET A 47 -2.49 26.40 -2.52
CA MET A 47 -1.69 25.17 -2.58
C MET A 47 -0.90 24.93 -1.29
N ALA A 48 -0.31 25.98 -0.70
CA ALA A 48 0.41 25.85 0.57
C ALA A 48 -0.52 25.44 1.72
N ALA A 49 -1.71 26.03 1.80
CA ALA A 49 -2.69 25.71 2.83
C ALA A 49 -3.21 24.27 2.75
N GLY A 50 -3.39 23.72 1.54
CA GLY A 50 -3.77 22.31 1.36
C GLY A 50 -2.72 21.36 1.92
N VAL A 51 -1.44 21.58 1.58
CA VAL A 51 -0.35 20.71 2.04
C VAL A 51 -0.09 20.83 3.55
N GLU A 52 -0.23 22.02 4.14
CA GLU A 52 0.13 22.26 5.55
C GLU A 52 -0.64 21.40 6.56
N ASP A 53 -1.92 21.17 6.30
CA ASP A 53 -2.82 20.39 7.16
C ASP A 53 -3.05 18.95 6.64
N ALA A 54 -2.39 18.54 5.54
CA ALA A 54 -2.57 17.21 4.97
C ALA A 54 -1.87 16.13 5.81
N ALA A 55 -2.60 15.08 6.17
CA ALA A 55 -2.01 13.85 6.68
C ALA A 55 -1.50 12.96 5.54
N VAL A 56 -2.20 12.97 4.40
CA VAL A 56 -1.87 12.22 3.19
C VAL A 56 -2.00 13.12 1.97
N ILE A 57 -1.09 12.96 1.02
CA ILE A 57 -1.24 13.47 -0.34
C ILE A 57 -1.31 12.31 -1.32
N CYS A 58 -2.30 12.35 -2.21
CA CYS A 58 -2.51 11.36 -3.26
C CYS A 58 -2.21 12.00 -4.63
N PRO A 59 -0.97 11.90 -5.15
CA PRO A 59 -0.66 12.36 -6.49
C PRO A 59 -1.23 11.40 -7.54
N PHE A 60 -2.15 11.90 -8.37
CA PHE A 60 -2.69 11.22 -9.54
C PHE A 60 -1.71 11.39 -10.71
N MET A 61 -0.92 10.34 -10.95
CA MET A 61 0.26 10.40 -11.80
C MET A 61 -0.07 10.12 -13.26
N THR A 62 0.25 11.12 -14.08
CA THR A 62 0.24 11.12 -15.55
C THR A 62 1.50 11.81 -16.08
N PRO A 63 1.86 11.66 -17.37
CA PRO A 63 2.89 12.50 -18.01
C PRO A 63 2.63 14.00 -17.81
N GLU A 64 1.36 14.42 -17.90
CA GLU A 64 0.91 15.80 -17.76
C GLU A 64 1.08 16.29 -16.31
N TYR A 65 0.80 15.44 -15.32
CA TYR A 65 1.11 15.70 -13.91
C TYR A 65 2.62 15.90 -13.72
N GLN A 66 3.46 15.04 -14.31
CA GLN A 66 4.92 15.18 -14.23
C GLN A 66 5.42 16.47 -14.91
N ALA A 67 4.77 16.91 -15.99
CA ALA A 67 5.12 18.15 -16.71
C ALA A 67 4.62 19.42 -16.00
N SER A 68 3.63 19.31 -15.11
CA SER A 68 3.02 20.45 -14.43
C SER A 68 3.93 21.07 -13.37
N ARG A 69 4.26 22.36 -13.56
CA ARG A 69 5.04 23.14 -12.58
C ARG A 69 4.32 23.27 -11.24
N SER A 70 2.99 23.35 -11.25
CA SER A 70 2.18 23.46 -10.04
C SER A 70 2.22 22.15 -9.25
N CYS A 71 1.90 21.03 -9.90
CA CYS A 71 1.95 19.70 -9.28
C CYS A 71 3.35 19.39 -8.73
N LYS A 72 4.40 19.75 -9.48
CA LYS A 72 5.78 19.63 -9.01
C LYS A 72 6.03 20.39 -7.71
N LYS A 73 5.68 21.68 -7.64
CA LYS A 73 5.88 22.48 -6.42
C LYS A 73 5.13 21.90 -5.23
N GLU A 74 3.88 21.50 -5.45
CA GLU A 74 3.00 20.94 -4.43
C GLU A 74 3.57 19.66 -3.83
N LEU A 75 3.94 18.70 -4.67
CA LEU A 75 4.45 17.43 -4.20
C LEU A 75 5.85 17.55 -3.57
N ASN A 76 6.71 18.45 -4.07
CA ASN A 76 8.00 18.76 -3.42
C ASN A 76 7.78 19.40 -2.04
N TYR A 77 6.77 20.26 -1.89
CA TYR A 77 6.46 20.83 -0.59
C TYR A 77 5.96 19.76 0.38
N ALA A 78 5.04 18.89 -0.07
CA ALA A 78 4.55 17.77 0.72
C ALA A 78 5.68 16.82 1.16
N GLU A 79 6.62 16.49 0.25
CA GLU A 79 7.82 15.71 0.58
C GLU A 79 8.68 16.40 1.66
N SER A 80 8.93 17.71 1.52
CA SER A 80 9.72 18.47 2.51
C SER A 80 9.06 18.56 3.89
N ARG A 81 7.74 18.35 3.95
CA ARG A 81 6.92 18.34 5.15
C ARG A 81 6.69 16.94 5.71
N GLU A 82 7.29 15.92 5.08
CA GLU A 82 7.12 14.51 5.43
C GLU A 82 5.64 14.06 5.43
N VAL A 83 4.81 14.69 4.59
CA VAL A 83 3.42 14.25 4.38
C VAL A 83 3.45 12.86 3.75
N ILE A 84 2.56 11.97 4.21
CA ILE A 84 2.47 10.61 3.68
C ILE A 84 2.03 10.68 2.21
N ILE A 85 2.83 10.10 1.31
CA ILE A 85 2.52 10.06 -0.12
C ILE A 85 1.92 8.70 -0.47
N VAL A 86 0.70 8.69 -1.01
CA VAL A 86 0.03 7.50 -1.57
C VAL A 86 -0.16 7.72 -3.07
N PRO A 87 0.78 7.29 -3.92
CA PRO A 87 0.70 7.56 -5.35
C PRO A 87 -0.43 6.80 -6.02
N VAL A 88 -1.08 7.43 -7.00
CA VAL A 88 -2.16 6.85 -7.80
C VAL A 88 -1.72 6.85 -9.26
N MET A 89 -1.74 5.70 -9.93
CA MET A 89 -1.32 5.59 -11.33
C MET A 89 -2.54 5.70 -12.26
N LEU A 90 -2.58 6.76 -13.08
CA LEU A 90 -3.60 6.95 -14.12
C LEU A 90 -3.10 6.54 -15.51
N ALA A 91 -1.82 6.77 -15.80
CA ALA A 91 -1.28 6.53 -17.13
C ALA A 91 -0.96 5.05 -17.41
N GLU A 92 -1.39 4.57 -18.58
CA GLU A 92 -1.00 3.26 -19.09
C GLU A 92 0.39 3.30 -19.74
N ASN A 93 1.13 2.19 -19.64
CA ASN A 93 2.43 1.99 -20.30
C ASN A 93 3.45 3.12 -20.05
N TRP A 94 3.37 3.73 -18.86
CA TRP A 94 4.19 4.85 -18.47
C TRP A 94 4.70 4.66 -17.04
N GLU A 95 5.90 5.16 -16.79
CA GLU A 95 6.52 5.14 -15.46
C GLU A 95 6.99 6.55 -15.11
N ALA A 96 6.77 6.95 -13.86
CA ALA A 96 7.26 8.20 -13.33
C ALA A 96 8.78 8.26 -13.45
N SER A 97 9.29 9.42 -13.87
CA SER A 97 10.71 9.67 -14.08
C SER A 97 11.12 11.02 -13.51
N GLU A 98 12.41 11.32 -13.59
CA GLU A 98 12.97 12.59 -13.11
C GLU A 98 12.58 12.88 -11.64
N TRP A 99 11.99 14.06 -11.41
CA TRP A 99 11.61 14.52 -10.07
C TRP A 99 10.49 13.67 -9.47
N LEU A 100 9.51 13.25 -10.28
CA LEU A 100 8.36 12.48 -9.78
C LEU A 100 8.80 11.06 -9.45
N GLY A 101 9.62 10.47 -10.31
CA GLY A 101 10.24 9.16 -10.06
C GLY A 101 11.13 9.16 -8.81
N LEU A 102 11.82 10.26 -8.53
CA LEU A 102 12.63 10.39 -7.31
C LEU A 102 11.76 10.43 -6.04
N ILE A 103 10.71 11.25 -6.03
CA ILE A 103 9.80 11.39 -4.88
C ILE A 103 9.03 10.10 -4.62
N THR A 104 8.61 9.41 -5.68
CA THR A 104 7.78 8.19 -5.58
C THR A 104 8.60 6.90 -5.55
N ALA A 105 9.94 7.00 -5.58
CA ALA A 105 10.82 5.84 -5.57
C ALA A 105 10.58 4.94 -4.36
N GLY A 106 10.30 3.66 -4.61
CA GLY A 106 10.06 2.66 -3.56
C GLY A 106 8.67 2.69 -2.93
N LEU A 107 7.80 3.62 -3.33
CA LEU A 107 6.38 3.61 -3.00
C LEU A 107 5.61 2.69 -3.96
N LEU A 108 4.59 2.01 -3.45
CA LEU A 108 3.64 1.27 -4.27
C LEU A 108 2.47 2.20 -4.62
N TRP A 109 2.15 2.29 -5.90
CA TRP A 109 1.00 3.07 -6.37
C TRP A 109 -0.29 2.25 -6.36
N VAL A 110 -1.43 2.95 -6.29
CA VAL A 110 -2.78 2.39 -6.46
C VAL A 110 -3.19 2.48 -7.92
N ASP A 111 -3.73 1.40 -8.48
CA ASP A 111 -4.03 1.30 -9.92
C ASP A 111 -5.38 1.92 -10.29
N PHE A 112 -5.35 3.03 -11.03
CA PHE A 112 -6.53 3.69 -11.58
C PHE A 112 -6.54 3.70 -13.12
N ARG A 113 -5.63 2.98 -13.78
CA ARG A 113 -5.50 3.00 -15.25
C ARG A 113 -6.78 2.62 -16.00
N ASN A 114 -7.64 1.79 -15.38
CA ASN A 114 -8.94 1.40 -15.93
C ASN A 114 -10.15 1.91 -15.11
N ALA A 115 -9.97 2.94 -14.29
CA ALA A 115 -11.02 3.46 -13.41
C ALA A 115 -12.24 4.03 -14.16
N GLU A 116 -12.05 4.51 -15.39
CA GLU A 116 -13.13 5.09 -16.21
C GLU A 116 -13.84 4.08 -17.11
N ARG A 117 -13.46 2.80 -17.05
CA ARG A 117 -14.06 1.76 -17.89
C ARG A 117 -15.54 1.53 -17.59
N ASP A 118 -15.88 1.41 -16.32
CA ASP A 118 -17.23 1.21 -15.80
C ASP A 118 -17.27 1.51 -14.28
N GLU A 119 -18.48 1.49 -13.71
CA GLU A 119 -18.69 1.84 -12.30
C GLU A 119 -18.11 0.79 -11.33
N GLU A 120 -18.06 -0.48 -11.73
CA GLU A 120 -17.50 -1.55 -10.89
C GLU A 120 -15.99 -1.35 -10.74
N ASN A 121 -15.30 -1.12 -11.86
CA ASN A 121 -13.88 -0.79 -11.87
C ASN A 121 -13.57 0.48 -11.07
N PHE A 122 -14.36 1.53 -11.24
CA PHE A 122 -14.22 2.76 -10.46
C PHE A 122 -14.29 2.46 -8.96
N GLU A 123 -15.32 1.73 -8.52
CA GLU A 123 -15.53 1.40 -7.11
C GLU A 123 -14.38 0.55 -6.54
N MET A 124 -13.86 -0.40 -7.32
CA MET A 124 -12.69 -1.19 -6.91
C MET A 124 -11.43 -0.34 -6.75
N CYS A 125 -11.20 0.61 -7.66
CA CYS A 125 -10.08 1.55 -7.57
C CYS A 125 -10.17 2.40 -6.31
N VAL A 126 -11.35 2.98 -6.03
CA VAL A 126 -11.54 3.84 -4.86
C VAL A 126 -11.39 3.06 -3.55
N LYS A 127 -11.95 1.85 -3.45
CA LYS A 127 -11.74 0.98 -2.27
C LYS A 127 -10.27 0.67 -2.04
N SER A 128 -9.53 0.36 -3.10
CA SER A 128 -8.08 0.10 -3.04
C SER A 128 -7.31 1.33 -2.54
N LEU A 129 -7.72 2.53 -2.96
CA LEU A 129 -7.15 3.80 -2.49
C LEU A 129 -7.48 4.06 -1.02
N GLU A 130 -8.74 3.89 -0.61
CA GLU A 130 -9.18 4.03 0.77
C GLU A 130 -8.42 3.07 1.71
N GLU A 131 -8.34 1.79 1.37
CA GLU A 131 -7.62 0.78 2.15
C GLU A 131 -6.14 1.16 2.34
N GLU A 132 -5.54 1.80 1.33
CA GLU A 132 -4.15 2.25 1.41
C GLU A 132 -3.98 3.53 2.23
N ILE A 133 -4.88 4.49 2.07
CA ILE A 133 -4.91 5.71 2.90
C ILE A 133 -5.08 5.33 4.36
N MET A 134 -6.06 4.47 4.66
CA MET A 134 -6.39 4.08 6.03
C MET A 134 -5.27 3.27 6.68
N PHE A 135 -4.55 2.44 5.92
CA PHE A 135 -3.38 1.74 6.42
C PHE A 135 -2.24 2.68 6.81
N ASN A 136 -1.90 3.64 5.94
CA ASN A 136 -0.77 4.54 6.21
C ASN A 136 -1.12 5.64 7.22
N ALA A 137 -2.34 6.17 7.18
CA ALA A 137 -2.71 7.40 7.86
C ALA A 137 -4.06 7.37 8.58
N GLY A 138 -4.78 6.25 8.62
CA GLY A 138 -6.10 6.20 9.27
C GLY A 138 -6.09 6.61 10.74
N HIS A 139 -4.94 6.54 11.42
CA HIS A 139 -4.75 7.01 12.81
C HIS A 139 -4.56 8.53 12.92
N LEU A 140 -4.28 9.21 11.82
CA LEU A 140 -4.14 10.67 11.72
C LEU A 140 -5.43 11.34 11.23
N LEU A 141 -6.33 10.57 10.63
CA LEU A 141 -7.58 11.06 10.07
C LEU A 141 -8.71 10.94 11.10
N THR A 142 -9.42 12.04 11.34
CA THR A 142 -10.69 12.02 12.08
C THR A 142 -11.79 11.68 11.10
N VAL A 143 -12.34 10.47 11.19
CA VAL A 143 -13.52 10.06 10.41
C VAL A 143 -14.76 10.53 11.17
N ASP A 144 -15.59 11.35 10.53
CA ASP A 144 -16.88 11.74 11.09
C ASP A 144 -17.79 10.49 11.07
N GLU A 145 -18.12 9.92 12.23
CA GLU A 145 -19.11 8.84 12.30
C GLU A 145 -20.45 9.39 11.78
N PRO A 146 -21.10 8.75 10.78
CA PRO A 146 -22.46 9.13 10.40
C PRO A 146 -23.39 8.99 11.62
N PRO A 147 -24.41 9.86 11.79
CA PRO A 147 -25.32 9.79 12.93
C PRO A 147 -25.93 8.39 13.01
N ARG A 148 -25.60 7.65 14.07
CA ARG A 148 -26.23 6.36 14.34
C ARG A 148 -27.69 6.62 14.69
N GLU A 149 -28.61 6.17 13.84
CA GLU A 149 -29.99 5.97 14.26
C GLU A 149 -29.96 4.95 15.41
N GLU A 150 -30.39 5.36 16.60
CA GLU A 150 -30.54 4.48 17.75
C GLU A 150 -31.61 3.42 17.44
N VAL A 151 -31.17 2.26 16.96
CA VAL A 151 -31.98 1.04 16.97
C VAL A 151 -31.37 0.11 18.01
N ASP A 152 -32.07 0.03 19.14
CA ASP A 152 -31.84 -0.86 20.27
C ASP A 152 -31.87 -2.32 19.83
N GLN A 153 -30.70 -2.90 19.52
CA GLN A 153 -30.48 -4.35 19.54
C GLN A 153 -29.08 -4.70 20.06
N ALA A 154 -29.05 -5.78 20.84
CA ALA A 154 -27.98 -6.25 21.69
C ALA A 154 -26.57 -6.23 21.05
N GLU A 155 -25.64 -5.69 21.84
CA GLU A 155 -24.21 -5.61 21.56
C GLU A 155 -23.64 -6.98 21.13
N THR A 156 -23.22 -7.07 19.88
CA THR A 156 -22.04 -7.87 19.53
C THR A 156 -20.82 -6.99 19.80
N PRO A 157 -19.73 -7.53 20.39
CA PRO A 157 -18.59 -6.71 20.73
C PRO A 157 -18.05 -6.09 19.44
N LYS A 158 -18.15 -4.75 19.36
CA LYS A 158 -17.50 -3.95 18.33
C LYS A 158 -16.06 -4.44 18.22
N ILE A 159 -15.72 -5.04 17.08
CA ILE A 159 -14.33 -5.26 16.71
C ILE A 159 -13.75 -3.86 16.58
N CYS A 160 -13.20 -3.34 17.67
CA CYS A 160 -12.26 -2.25 17.64
C CYS A 160 -11.11 -2.79 16.80
N LEU A 161 -11.05 -2.42 15.52
CA LEU A 161 -9.92 -2.70 14.64
C LEU A 161 -8.72 -1.97 15.24
N LYS A 162 -8.11 -2.58 16.26
CA LYS A 162 -6.77 -2.24 16.73
C LYS A 162 -5.90 -2.35 15.48
N LYS A 163 -5.32 -1.22 15.07
CA LYS A 163 -4.28 -1.05 14.06
C LYS A 163 -3.74 -2.40 13.57
N LYS A 164 -4.04 -2.83 12.34
CA LYS A 164 -3.34 -3.99 11.76
C LYS A 164 -1.90 -3.52 11.51
N PRO A 165 -0.90 -3.96 12.28
CA PRO A 165 0.45 -3.39 12.22
C PRO A 165 1.25 -3.90 11.01
N GLY A 166 0.63 -4.71 10.14
CA GLY A 166 1.25 -5.32 8.98
C GLY A 166 0.24 -5.70 7.90
N ARG A 167 0.77 -6.26 6.81
CA ARG A 167 0.00 -6.76 5.66
C ARG A 167 0.09 -8.28 5.58
N SER A 168 -0.94 -8.91 5.05
CA SER A 168 -0.90 -10.30 4.64
C SER A 168 -0.65 -10.40 3.15
N PHE A 169 0.16 -11.39 2.75
CA PHE A 169 0.50 -11.66 1.35
C PHE A 169 -0.28 -12.89 0.88
N ARG A 170 -1.29 -12.71 0.03
CA ARG A 170 -2.06 -13.81 -0.56
C ARG A 170 -1.56 -14.11 -1.97
N HIS A 171 -1.12 -15.33 -2.22
CA HIS A 171 -0.68 -15.74 -3.55
C HIS A 171 -1.87 -15.70 -4.54
N ALA A 172 -1.67 -15.10 -5.71
CA ALA A 172 -2.76 -14.78 -6.63
C ALA A 172 -3.42 -16.00 -7.26
N LEU A 173 -2.69 -17.10 -7.48
CA LEU A 173 -3.25 -18.32 -8.07
C LEU A 173 -3.78 -19.29 -7.00
N SER A 174 -2.98 -19.59 -5.98
CA SER A 174 -3.35 -20.60 -4.97
C SER A 174 -4.26 -20.07 -3.86
N GLN A 175 -4.41 -18.74 -3.72
CA GLN A 175 -5.16 -18.10 -2.64
C GLN A 175 -4.58 -18.33 -1.22
N LEU A 176 -3.36 -18.86 -1.13
CA LEU A 176 -2.70 -19.17 0.15
C LEU A 176 -1.88 -17.97 0.65
N TYR A 177 -1.77 -17.84 1.97
CA TYR A 177 -1.06 -16.77 2.66
C TYR A 177 0.33 -17.20 3.11
N ILE A 178 1.27 -16.25 3.17
CA ILE A 178 2.56 -16.45 3.84
C ILE A 178 2.34 -16.49 5.36
N HIS A 179 2.59 -17.65 5.97
CA HIS A 179 2.31 -17.95 7.38
C HIS A 179 3.56 -18.46 8.10
N GLU A 180 3.92 -17.88 9.24
CA GLU A 180 4.94 -18.45 10.13
C GLU A 180 4.37 -19.51 11.07
N SER A 181 4.96 -20.73 11.05
CA SER A 181 4.45 -21.87 11.83
C SER A 181 4.87 -21.85 13.31
N ASP A 182 4.05 -22.47 14.17
CA ASP A 182 4.20 -22.50 15.63
C ASP A 182 5.28 -23.46 16.16
N GLU A 183 5.85 -24.32 15.31
CA GLU A 183 6.50 -25.56 15.77
C GLU A 183 7.78 -25.39 16.62
N GLN A 184 8.39 -24.19 16.66
CA GLN A 184 9.65 -23.97 17.39
C GLN A 184 9.55 -23.21 18.72
N LEU A 185 8.34 -22.82 19.18
CA LEU A 185 8.18 -22.17 20.49
C LEU A 185 8.50 -23.08 21.68
N ILE A 186 8.67 -24.39 21.46
CA ILE A 186 8.88 -25.38 22.53
C ILE A 186 10.37 -25.54 22.90
N HIS A 187 11.32 -25.27 21.99
CA HIS A 187 12.77 -25.34 22.26
C HIS A 187 13.58 -24.33 21.42
N PRO A 188 13.71 -23.07 21.86
CA PRO A 188 14.49 -22.08 21.14
C PRO A 188 15.99 -22.37 21.30
N THR A 189 16.67 -22.80 20.24
CA THR A 189 18.12 -22.59 20.14
C THR A 189 18.32 -21.22 19.51
N THR A 190 19.33 -20.47 19.98
CA THR A 190 19.61 -19.09 19.56
C THR A 190 19.89 -18.91 18.07
N ASP A 191 20.00 -20.01 17.31
CA ASP A 191 20.31 -20.09 15.88
C ASP A 191 19.19 -20.75 15.04
N SER A 192 18.04 -21.12 15.63
CA SER A 192 17.00 -21.84 14.87
C SER A 192 16.12 -20.90 14.05
N ARG A 193 16.11 -21.13 12.74
CA ARG A 193 15.13 -20.59 11.79
C ARG A 193 13.75 -21.20 12.04
N ASN A 194 12.71 -20.38 12.12
CA ASN A 194 11.33 -20.90 12.11
C ASN A 194 10.93 -21.26 10.67
N SER A 195 10.01 -22.21 10.55
CA SER A 195 9.43 -22.56 9.26
C SER A 195 8.39 -21.52 8.85
N VAL A 196 8.38 -21.15 7.58
CA VAL A 196 7.34 -20.34 6.96
C VAL A 196 6.69 -21.18 5.88
N GLU A 197 5.37 -21.30 5.96
CA GLU A 197 4.54 -22.16 5.13
C GLU A 197 3.38 -21.39 4.49
N LEU A 198 2.65 -22.09 3.63
CA LEU A 198 1.48 -21.56 2.96
C LEU A 198 0.23 -22.01 3.71
N SER A 199 -0.61 -21.05 4.09
CA SER A 199 -1.85 -21.31 4.83
C SER A 199 -3.08 -20.90 4.02
N ASP A 200 -4.16 -21.65 4.14
CA ASP A 200 -5.48 -21.28 3.60
C ASP A 200 -6.28 -20.40 4.58
N THR A 201 -5.79 -20.24 5.81
CA THR A 201 -6.43 -19.41 6.85
C THR A 201 -5.68 -18.10 7.06
N ARG A 202 -6.43 -17.00 7.12
CA ARG A 202 -5.89 -15.66 7.38
C ARG A 202 -5.80 -15.39 8.89
N GLY A 203 -4.94 -16.13 9.58
CA GLY A 203 -4.66 -15.95 11.01
C GLY A 203 -3.68 -14.79 11.30
N ASP A 204 -3.49 -14.45 12.57
CA ASP A 204 -2.60 -13.36 13.02
C ASP A 204 -1.15 -13.54 12.55
N GLN A 205 -0.71 -14.79 12.40
CA GLN A 205 0.64 -15.15 11.94
C GLN A 205 0.86 -14.96 10.43
N CYS A 206 -0.19 -14.59 9.68
CA CYS A 206 -0.09 -14.22 8.28
C CYS A 206 0.22 -12.74 8.06
N TYR A 207 0.30 -11.94 9.13
CA TYR A 207 0.54 -10.50 9.06
C TYR A 207 2.02 -10.17 9.29
N TRP A 208 2.53 -9.33 8.39
CA TRP A 208 3.92 -8.93 8.33
C TRP A 208 4.04 -7.41 8.28
N GLU A 209 4.72 -6.83 9.25
CA GLU A 209 5.06 -5.41 9.30
C GLU A 209 6.19 -5.11 8.32
N GLU A 210 6.03 -4.07 7.51
CA GLU A 210 7.07 -3.57 6.63
C GLU A 210 8.04 -2.67 7.41
N ILE A 211 9.32 -3.05 7.40
CA ILE A 211 10.40 -2.27 8.01
C ILE A 211 11.31 -1.74 6.90
N LYS A 212 11.43 -0.42 6.82
CA LYS A 212 12.26 0.27 5.82
C LYS A 212 13.74 -0.03 6.07
N GLY A 213 14.42 -0.52 5.04
CA GLY A 213 15.87 -0.66 4.97
C GLY A 213 16.50 0.27 3.94
N SER A 214 17.82 0.19 3.77
CA SER A 214 18.55 1.01 2.79
C SER A 214 18.30 0.52 1.35
N GLY A 215 17.28 1.08 0.70
CA GLY A 215 16.86 0.69 -0.66
C GLY A 215 16.28 -0.73 -0.72
N CYS A 216 15.70 -1.19 0.39
CA CYS A 216 15.10 -2.51 0.55
C CYS A 216 14.02 -2.47 1.64
N LYS A 217 13.31 -3.58 1.77
CA LYS A 217 12.32 -3.82 2.81
C LYS A 217 12.67 -5.08 3.57
N TYR A 218 12.37 -5.07 4.85
CA TYR A 218 12.30 -6.25 5.69
C TYR A 218 10.85 -6.47 6.10
N TYR A 219 10.45 -7.72 6.28
CA TYR A 219 9.10 -8.07 6.72
C TYR A 219 9.19 -8.78 8.05
N ARG A 220 8.60 -8.19 9.09
CA ARG A 220 8.61 -8.74 10.44
C ARG A 220 7.24 -9.29 10.78
N ASN A 221 7.16 -10.55 11.19
CA ASN A 221 5.91 -11.14 11.64
C ASN A 221 5.37 -10.37 12.86
N VAL A 222 4.09 -10.01 12.84
CA VAL A 222 3.52 -9.15 13.89
C VAL A 222 3.36 -9.86 15.23
N VAL A 223 3.33 -11.19 15.24
CA VAL A 223 3.18 -12.00 16.45
C VAL A 223 4.55 -12.35 17.02
N THR A 224 5.44 -12.90 16.19
CA THR A 224 6.71 -13.46 16.68
C THR A 224 7.88 -12.49 16.63
N ASN A 225 7.70 -11.33 15.99
CA ASN A 225 8.75 -10.32 15.75
C ASN A 225 9.96 -10.85 14.95
N ARG A 226 9.79 -11.95 14.21
CA ARG A 226 10.84 -12.54 13.37
C ARG A 226 10.75 -12.05 11.93
N PHE A 227 11.88 -12.03 11.26
CA PHE A 227 12.05 -11.45 9.94
C PHE A 227 11.96 -12.52 8.85
N LEU A 228 11.17 -12.26 7.82
CA LEU A 228 11.00 -13.11 6.66
C LEU A 228 12.31 -13.21 5.87
N GLY A 229 12.85 -14.41 5.78
CA GLY A 229 14.08 -14.72 5.06
C GLY A 229 13.86 -15.68 3.90
N PHE A 230 14.84 -15.76 3.00
CA PHE A 230 14.83 -16.70 1.89
C PHE A 230 16.19 -17.36 1.71
N ASP A 231 16.22 -18.68 1.86
CA ASP A 231 17.35 -19.50 1.54
C ASP A 231 17.35 -19.83 0.04
N SER A 232 18.20 -19.13 -0.70
CA SER A 232 18.31 -19.28 -2.16
C SER A 232 18.90 -20.61 -2.61
N ASN A 233 19.61 -21.33 -1.74
CA ASN A 233 20.19 -22.64 -2.04
C ASN A 233 19.14 -23.73 -1.89
N ARG A 234 18.26 -23.58 -0.90
CA ARG A 234 17.18 -24.54 -0.62
C ARG A 234 15.85 -24.18 -1.29
N ASN A 235 15.74 -22.97 -1.86
CA ASN A 235 14.48 -22.37 -2.31
C ASN A 235 13.41 -22.42 -1.20
N GLN A 236 13.79 -22.12 0.04
CA GLN A 236 12.90 -22.16 1.20
C GLN A 236 12.75 -20.78 1.80
N ILE A 237 11.53 -20.43 2.22
CA ILE A 237 11.30 -19.30 3.11
C ILE A 237 11.48 -19.79 4.55
N HIS A 238 12.00 -18.91 5.39
CA HIS A 238 12.13 -19.12 6.82
C HIS A 238 11.93 -17.79 7.54
N SER A 239 11.98 -17.80 8.87
CA SER A 239 12.13 -16.54 9.62
C SER A 239 13.24 -16.56 10.67
N GLU A 240 13.89 -15.42 10.85
CA GLU A 240 15.06 -15.22 11.72
C GLU A 240 14.80 -14.15 12.79
N ALA A 241 15.50 -14.21 13.92
CA ALA A 241 15.33 -13.25 15.01
C ALA A 241 15.88 -11.84 14.68
N SER A 242 16.72 -11.71 13.66
CA SER A 242 17.32 -10.44 13.24
C SER A 242 17.42 -10.40 11.72
N PRO A 243 17.23 -9.22 11.10
CA PRO A 243 17.28 -9.11 9.65
C PRO A 243 18.71 -9.33 9.15
N SER A 244 18.90 -10.27 8.23
CA SER A 244 20.18 -10.48 7.56
C SER A 244 20.25 -9.71 6.23
N VAL A 245 21.45 -9.34 5.80
CA VAL A 245 21.70 -8.74 4.47
C VAL A 245 21.28 -9.70 3.34
N SER A 246 21.18 -11.01 3.61
CA SER A 246 20.63 -11.99 2.67
C SER A 246 19.12 -11.89 2.45
N GLU A 247 18.41 -11.13 3.28
CA GLU A 247 16.96 -11.13 3.46
C GLU A 247 16.34 -9.77 3.11
N GLU A 248 17.08 -8.98 2.35
CA GLU A 248 16.58 -7.75 1.77
C GLU A 248 15.59 -8.06 0.64
N TRP A 249 14.37 -7.54 0.78
CA TRP A 249 13.31 -7.70 -0.21
C TRP A 249 13.07 -6.40 -0.98
N LEU A 250 12.75 -6.54 -2.26
CA LEU A 250 12.16 -5.51 -3.09
C LEU A 250 10.69 -5.87 -3.28
N LEU A 251 9.81 -4.91 -3.01
CA LEU A 251 8.38 -5.03 -3.26
C LEU A 251 8.06 -4.15 -4.45
N LEU A 252 7.62 -4.77 -5.54
CA LEU A 252 7.36 -4.11 -6.80
C LEU A 252 5.88 -4.23 -7.12
N VAL A 253 5.27 -3.22 -7.72
CA VAL A 253 3.90 -3.34 -8.23
C VAL A 253 3.89 -4.31 -9.41
N ASP A 254 2.87 -5.16 -9.48
CA ASP A 254 2.64 -5.99 -10.66
C ASP A 254 2.00 -5.14 -11.77
N GLN A 255 2.83 -4.75 -12.74
CA GLN A 255 2.40 -3.91 -13.87
C GLN A 255 1.35 -4.57 -14.77
N THR A 256 1.24 -5.90 -14.74
CA THR A 256 0.38 -6.70 -15.62
C THR A 256 -0.99 -6.99 -15.03
N ASP A 257 -1.17 -6.76 -13.72
CA ASP A 257 -2.44 -6.96 -13.06
C ASP A 257 -3.48 -5.92 -13.49
N GLN A 258 -4.72 -6.38 -13.61
CA GLN A 258 -5.88 -5.56 -13.98
C GLN A 258 -7.05 -5.79 -13.01
N SER A 259 -6.79 -6.42 -11.85
CA SER A 259 -7.83 -6.74 -10.89
C SER A 259 -8.16 -5.57 -9.96
N HIS A 260 -7.46 -4.44 -10.08
CA HIS A 260 -7.55 -3.26 -9.20
C HIS A 260 -7.18 -3.53 -7.73
N LYS A 261 -6.88 -4.78 -7.39
CA LYS A 261 -6.27 -5.17 -6.13
C LYS A 261 -4.81 -4.75 -6.13
N ARG A 262 -4.24 -4.67 -4.93
CA ARG A 262 -2.85 -4.31 -4.74
C ARG A 262 -1.92 -5.49 -5.03
N ALA A 263 -1.77 -5.78 -6.32
CA ALA A 263 -0.94 -6.84 -6.84
C ALA A 263 0.54 -6.44 -6.81
N VAL A 264 1.36 -7.30 -6.24
CA VAL A 264 2.79 -7.08 -6.06
C VAL A 264 3.60 -8.31 -6.42
N VAL A 265 4.87 -8.06 -6.69
CA VAL A 265 5.91 -9.06 -6.86
C VAL A 265 6.97 -8.83 -5.80
N ILE A 266 7.30 -9.90 -5.07
CA ILE A 266 8.32 -9.89 -4.03
C ILE A 266 9.62 -10.44 -4.63
N LYS A 267 10.70 -9.66 -4.65
CA LYS A 267 11.98 -10.03 -5.24
C LYS A 267 13.09 -9.94 -4.20
N ASN A 268 13.87 -11.00 -4.03
CA ASN A 268 15.03 -10.95 -3.16
C ASN A 268 16.10 -10.04 -3.79
N LYS A 269 16.50 -8.97 -3.11
CA LYS A 269 17.38 -7.92 -3.64
C LYS A 269 18.76 -8.48 -4.05
N ARG A 270 19.31 -9.38 -3.24
CA ARG A 270 20.65 -9.93 -3.45
C ARG A 270 20.70 -10.93 -4.61
N THR A 271 19.76 -11.87 -4.65
CA THR A 271 19.75 -12.96 -5.65
C THR A 271 18.99 -12.61 -6.92
N GLY A 272 18.14 -11.59 -6.87
CA GLY A 272 17.23 -11.22 -7.94
C GLY A 272 16.09 -12.22 -8.17
N LYS A 273 15.97 -13.27 -7.37
CA LYS A 273 14.89 -14.27 -7.49
C LYS A 273 13.56 -13.69 -7.02
N PHE A 274 12.51 -13.98 -7.77
CA PHE A 274 11.13 -13.70 -7.42
C PHE A 274 10.59 -14.77 -6.49
N LEU A 275 9.88 -14.35 -5.45
CA LEU A 275 9.17 -15.27 -4.58
C LEU A 275 7.88 -15.72 -5.26
N ALA A 276 7.76 -17.02 -5.46
CA ALA A 276 6.65 -17.63 -6.17
C ALA A 276 6.10 -18.84 -5.43
N VAL A 277 4.95 -19.35 -5.87
CA VAL A 277 4.38 -20.62 -5.40
C VAL A 277 4.18 -21.56 -6.57
N GLN A 278 4.85 -22.72 -6.53
CA GLN A 278 4.66 -23.80 -7.50
C GLN A 278 4.35 -25.10 -6.78
N ASN A 279 3.32 -25.81 -7.23
CA ASN A 279 2.87 -27.07 -6.63
C ASN A 279 2.63 -26.98 -5.11
N GLY A 280 2.06 -25.85 -4.65
CA GLY A 280 1.77 -25.61 -3.23
C GLY A 280 3.02 -25.39 -2.35
N ARG A 281 4.16 -25.02 -2.94
CA ARG A 281 5.40 -24.75 -2.21
C ARG A 281 6.02 -23.43 -2.65
N PHE A 282 6.64 -22.74 -1.72
CA PHE A 282 7.49 -21.59 -2.04
C PHE A 282 8.62 -22.00 -2.98
N THR A 283 8.89 -21.15 -3.96
CA THR A 283 9.96 -21.34 -4.94
C THR A 283 10.54 -19.99 -5.33
N GLY A 284 11.87 -19.92 -5.51
CA GLY A 284 12.53 -18.73 -6.04
C GLY A 284 12.74 -18.83 -7.55
N LEU A 285 12.01 -18.03 -8.33
CA LEU A 285 12.12 -18.01 -9.79
C LEU A 285 13.09 -16.93 -10.28
N THR A 286 13.85 -17.20 -11.33
CA THR A 286 14.78 -16.22 -11.94
C THR A 286 14.10 -15.27 -12.92
N SER A 287 12.88 -15.60 -13.35
CA SER A 287 12.06 -14.80 -14.25
C SER A 287 10.64 -14.67 -13.69
N TYR A 288 10.00 -13.53 -13.97
CA TYR A 288 8.61 -13.31 -13.60
C TYR A 288 7.66 -14.19 -14.43
N ASN A 289 6.65 -14.75 -13.76
CA ASN A 289 5.46 -15.35 -14.34
C ASN A 289 4.27 -15.17 -13.36
N GLY A 290 3.10 -15.71 -13.69
CA GLY A 290 1.92 -15.60 -12.82
C GLY A 290 2.07 -16.21 -11.41
N ASP A 291 3.01 -17.14 -11.21
CA ASP A 291 3.29 -17.75 -9.90
C ASP A 291 3.99 -16.76 -8.93
N CYS A 292 4.54 -15.66 -9.46
CA CYS A 292 5.23 -14.64 -8.67
C CYS A 292 4.29 -13.57 -8.09
N LYS A 293 2.99 -13.64 -8.40
CA LYS A 293 2.01 -12.59 -8.09
C LYS A 293 1.39 -12.79 -6.71
N TRP A 294 1.40 -11.73 -5.91
CA TRP A 294 0.81 -11.68 -4.58
C TRP A 294 -0.17 -10.50 -4.48
N PHE A 295 -1.25 -10.65 -3.73
CA PHE A 295 -2.09 -9.54 -3.31
C PHE A 295 -1.72 -9.13 -1.89
N LEU A 296 -1.51 -7.83 -1.70
CA LEU A 296 -1.41 -7.24 -0.37
C LEU A 296 -2.80 -7.02 0.21
N GLU A 297 -3.01 -7.47 1.45
CA GLU A 297 -4.27 -7.32 2.19
C GLU A 297 -4.07 -6.92 3.64
#